data_AF-A0A6A4WVC1-F1
#
_entry.id   AF-A0A6A4WVC1-F1
#
_cell.length_a   1.000
_cell.length_b   1.000
_cell.length_c   1.000
_cell.angle_alpha   90.00
_cell.angle_beta   90.00
_cell.angle_gamma   90.00
#
_symmetry.space_group_name_H-M   'P 1'
#
loop_
_entity.id
_entity.type
_entity.pdbx_description
1 polymer ?
#
loop_
_entity_poly.entity_id
_entity_poly.type
_entity_poly.pdbx_seq_one_letter_code
_entity_poly.pdbx_strand_id
1 'polypeptide(L)'
;MQARGALYKPKVHVRGWWCPCEVDGRSVTCSERFNFVDPILKRWFRWLGSQIGKRPGYFLIFPVFFSLLALTGFQRLHTESRPEKLFALKSGRAQQALNLVGELFPLNDTAFDHTRRHDLNNLVRIQISAPDGGTLLTTDALAEVVQLDQLVRNTVIHTDVGGDWRYEDVCASWDGHCEKNEALRLANMAADLESGAVKLSYPIHLVDIWSDEPAIILPQALGSPVLDNSSTVIRAPAISLSYYTARGHVYYGVDV
;
A
#
# COMPACT_ATOMS: atom_id res chain seq x y z
N MET A 1 -20.58 -59.13 -1.05
CA MET A 1 -20.33 -57.78 -0.51
C MET A 1 -21.61 -56.98 -0.65
N GLN A 2 -22.11 -56.50 0.48
CA GLN A 2 -23.49 -56.11 0.71
C GLN A 2 -23.57 -54.58 0.70
N ALA A 3 -24.25 -54.01 -0.28
CA ALA A 3 -24.58 -52.58 -0.31
C ALA A 3 -26.11 -52.43 -0.18
N ARG A 4 -26.57 -52.25 1.06
CA ARG A 4 -27.86 -51.61 1.38
C ARG A 4 -27.65 -50.12 1.12
N GLY A 5 -28.48 -49.39 0.39
CA GLY A 5 -29.93 -49.35 0.43
C GLY A 5 -30.26 -47.86 0.55
N ALA A 6 -30.73 -47.26 -0.54
CA ALA A 6 -31.14 -45.86 -0.58
C ALA A 6 -32.29 -45.65 0.41
N LEU A 7 -32.06 -44.85 1.45
CA LEU A 7 -33.12 -44.37 2.34
C LEU A 7 -33.46 -42.92 1.97
N TYR A 8 -34.52 -42.82 1.16
CA TYR A 8 -35.30 -41.62 0.92
C TYR A 8 -35.68 -40.97 2.26
N LYS A 9 -35.12 -39.79 2.58
CA LYS A 9 -35.57 -38.98 3.72
C LYS A 9 -36.86 -38.25 3.35
N PRO A 10 -38.00 -38.52 3.99
CA PRO A 10 -39.21 -37.74 3.72
C PRO A 10 -39.03 -36.32 4.30
N LYS A 11 -39.19 -35.31 3.46
CA LYS A 11 -39.35 -33.91 3.89
C LYS A 11 -40.74 -33.77 4.49
N VAL A 12 -40.83 -33.61 5.81
CA VAL A 12 -42.09 -33.25 6.48
C VAL A 12 -42.07 -31.76 6.75
N HIS A 13 -43.00 -31.05 6.11
CA HIS A 13 -43.16 -29.62 6.22
C HIS A 13 -44.11 -29.30 7.38
N VAL A 14 -43.59 -28.79 8.49
CA VAL A 14 -44.43 -28.28 9.59
C VAL A 14 -44.09 -26.81 9.82
N ARG A 15 -45.04 -25.94 9.46
CA ARG A 15 -45.10 -24.50 9.78
C ARG A 15 -43.79 -23.70 9.61
N GLY A 16 -43.18 -23.81 8.43
CA GLY A 16 -42.38 -22.71 7.84
C GLY A 16 -41.00 -22.41 8.43
N TRP A 17 -40.46 -23.20 9.35
CA TRP A 17 -39.10 -23.00 9.87
C TRP A 17 -38.29 -24.30 9.78
N TRP A 18 -37.06 -24.19 9.27
CA TRP A 18 -36.14 -25.31 9.09
C TRP A 18 -35.39 -25.58 10.39
N CYS A 19 -35.69 -26.69 11.06
CA CYS A 19 -34.86 -27.19 12.16
C CYS A 19 -34.33 -28.59 11.80
N PRO A 20 -33.03 -28.86 11.99
CA PRO A 20 -32.48 -30.19 11.79
C PRO A 20 -32.95 -31.10 12.92
N CYS A 21 -33.90 -31.99 12.63
CA CYS A 21 -34.37 -33.02 13.55
C CYS A 21 -33.82 -34.37 13.12
N GLU A 22 -33.22 -35.13 14.03
CA GLU A 22 -32.86 -36.53 13.81
C GLU A 22 -34.04 -37.42 14.24
N VAL A 23 -34.40 -38.39 13.39
CA VAL A 23 -35.61 -39.21 13.56
C VAL A 23 -35.17 -40.64 13.78
N ASP A 24 -35.49 -41.22 14.95
CA ASP A 24 -35.28 -42.64 15.20
C ASP A 24 -36.61 -43.34 15.54
N GLY A 25 -36.93 -44.35 14.72
CA GLY A 25 -37.99 -45.34 14.92
C GLY A 25 -39.44 -44.87 15.01
N ARG A 26 -39.78 -43.93 15.91
CA ARG A 26 -41.15 -43.45 16.21
C ARG A 26 -41.22 -42.17 17.06
N SER A 27 -40.11 -41.55 17.44
CA SER A 27 -40.11 -40.27 18.19
C SER A 27 -39.16 -39.25 17.56
N VAL A 28 -39.61 -38.00 17.50
CA VAL A 28 -38.80 -36.85 17.06
C VAL A 28 -38.32 -36.13 18.31
N THR A 29 -37.05 -36.27 18.66
CA THR A 29 -36.44 -35.56 19.80
C THR A 29 -35.71 -34.32 19.30
N CYS A 30 -36.35 -33.16 19.43
CA CYS A 30 -35.66 -31.88 19.25
C CYS A 30 -34.78 -31.60 20.47
N SER A 31 -33.54 -31.14 20.27
CA SER A 31 -32.61 -30.83 21.35
C SER A 31 -33.22 -29.82 22.34
N GLU A 32 -33.46 -30.25 23.59
CA GLU A 32 -34.14 -29.47 24.63
C GLU A 32 -33.33 -28.30 25.21
N ARG A 33 -32.10 -28.07 24.74
CA ARG A 33 -31.15 -27.12 25.35
C ARG A 33 -31.63 -25.65 25.36
N PHE A 34 -32.64 -25.30 24.57
CA PHE A 34 -33.19 -23.94 24.51
C PHE A 34 -34.68 -23.82 24.88
N ASN A 35 -35.28 -24.89 25.44
CA ASN A 35 -36.72 -24.92 25.74
C ASN A 35 -37.19 -23.85 26.75
N PHE A 36 -36.29 -23.30 27.57
CA PHE A 36 -36.60 -22.21 28.50
C PHE A 36 -36.55 -20.82 27.84
N VAL A 37 -35.71 -20.64 26.83
CA VAL A 37 -35.51 -19.35 26.15
C VAL A 37 -36.71 -19.02 25.27
N ASP A 38 -37.26 -20.01 24.58
CA ASP A 38 -38.41 -19.86 23.69
C ASP A 38 -39.67 -19.26 24.33
N PRO A 39 -40.18 -19.75 25.49
CA PRO A 39 -41.37 -19.18 26.12
C PRO A 39 -41.11 -17.75 26.66
N ILE A 40 -39.89 -17.48 27.12
CA ILE A 40 -39.48 -16.15 27.57
C ILE A 40 -39.49 -15.18 26.40
N LEU A 41 -38.82 -15.54 25.30
CA LEU A 41 -38.72 -14.71 24.11
C LEU A 41 -40.10 -14.48 23.48
N LYS A 42 -40.97 -15.49 23.44
CA LYS A 42 -42.36 -15.36 23.00
C LYS A 42 -43.15 -14.38 23.88
N ARG A 43 -42.98 -14.43 25.20
CA ARG A 43 -43.65 -13.52 26.13
C ARG A 43 -43.15 -12.08 25.95
N TRP A 44 -41.84 -11.90 25.81
CA TRP A 44 -41.21 -10.60 25.56
C TRP A 44 -41.62 -9.99 24.23
N PHE A 45 -41.55 -10.74 23.12
CA PHE A 45 -41.97 -10.22 21.82
C PHE A 45 -43.47 -9.97 21.73
N ARG A 46 -44.30 -10.80 22.38
CA ARG A 46 -45.75 -10.54 22.47
C ARG A 46 -46.03 -9.25 23.25
N TRP A 47 -45.31 -9.04 24.35
CA TRP A 47 -45.42 -7.82 25.15
C TRP A 47 -44.95 -6.60 24.36
N LEU A 48 -43.75 -6.65 23.77
CA LEU A 48 -43.17 -5.58 22.95
C LEU A 48 -44.05 -5.25 21.73
N GLY A 49 -44.50 -6.26 21.01
CA GLY A 49 -45.42 -6.09 19.87
C GLY A 49 -46.76 -5.49 20.27
N SER A 50 -47.30 -5.85 21.44
CA SER A 50 -48.51 -5.21 21.97
C SER A 50 -48.30 -3.73 22.32
N GLN A 51 -47.12 -3.36 22.83
CA GLN A 51 -46.79 -1.96 23.11
C GLN A 51 -46.61 -1.14 21.83
N ILE A 52 -45.94 -1.70 20.82
CA ILE A 52 -45.75 -1.07 19.50
C ILE A 52 -47.11 -0.82 18.84
N GLY A 53 -48.01 -1.82 18.86
CA GLY A 53 -49.35 -1.70 18.26
C GLY A 53 -50.25 -0.66 18.95
N LYS A 54 -50.07 -0.40 20.25
CA LYS A 54 -50.83 0.61 20.99
C LYS A 54 -50.36 2.04 20.74
N ARG A 55 -49.06 2.24 20.45
CA ARG A 55 -48.45 3.56 20.25
C ARG A 55 -47.38 3.53 19.15
N PRO A 56 -47.78 3.40 17.87
CA PRO A 56 -46.83 3.23 16.77
C PRO A 56 -45.89 4.43 16.55
N GLY A 57 -46.36 5.66 16.80
CA GLY A 57 -45.59 6.88 16.54
C GLY A 57 -44.30 7.00 17.36
N TYR A 58 -44.35 6.67 18.66
CA TYR A 58 -43.16 6.76 19.54
C TYR A 58 -42.06 5.78 19.12
N PHE A 59 -42.45 4.56 18.74
CA PHE A 59 -41.54 3.52 18.26
C PHE A 59 -40.97 3.79 16.87
N LEU A 60 -41.49 4.77 16.12
CA LEU A 60 -40.93 5.20 14.85
C LEU A 60 -40.00 6.42 15.02
N ILE A 61 -40.43 7.40 15.82
CA ILE A 61 -39.66 8.64 16.02
C ILE A 61 -38.35 8.36 16.77
N PHE A 62 -38.40 7.55 17.84
CA PHE A 62 -37.24 7.27 18.67
C PHE A 62 -36.07 6.63 17.90
N PRO A 63 -36.23 5.51 17.16
CA PRO A 63 -35.12 4.93 16.41
C PRO A 63 -34.64 5.83 15.27
N VAL A 64 -35.52 6.59 14.61
CA VAL A 64 -35.11 7.57 13.57
C VAL A 64 -34.24 8.66 14.17
N PHE A 65 -34.66 9.24 15.30
CA PHE A 65 -33.86 10.24 16.01
C PHE A 65 -32.52 9.67 16.48
N PHE A 66 -32.51 8.45 17.00
CA PHE A 66 -31.28 7.77 17.41
C PHE A 66 -30.34 7.49 16.23
N SER A 67 -30.88 7.08 15.08
CA SER A 67 -30.10 6.91 13.85
C SER A 67 -29.52 8.23 13.35
N LEU A 68 -30.28 9.34 13.43
CA LEU A 68 -29.77 10.67 13.08
C LEU A 68 -28.65 11.13 14.03
N LEU A 69 -28.79 10.88 15.32
CA LEU A 69 -27.71 11.12 16.28
C LEU A 69 -26.47 10.26 15.98
N ALA A 70 -26.64 8.98 15.68
CA ALA A 70 -25.53 8.10 15.29
C ALA A 70 -24.85 8.56 13.99
N LEU A 71 -25.62 9.10 13.03
CA LEU A 71 -25.12 9.67 11.78
C LEU A 71 -24.18 10.86 12.01
N THR A 72 -24.37 11.65 13.08
CA THR A 72 -23.44 12.75 13.41
C THR A 72 -22.01 12.26 13.67
N GLY A 73 -21.83 11.01 14.10
CA GLY A 73 -20.51 10.41 14.28
C GLY A 73 -19.71 10.28 12.98
N PHE A 74 -20.39 10.09 11.83
CA PHE A 74 -19.72 10.01 10.52
C PHE A 74 -19.06 11.33 10.10
N GLN A 75 -19.47 12.46 10.67
CA GLN A 75 -18.84 13.76 10.39
C GLN A 75 -17.38 13.82 10.88
N ARG A 76 -16.98 12.96 11.81
CA ARG A 76 -15.61 12.87 12.35
C ARG A 76 -14.86 11.62 11.90
N LEU A 77 -15.28 11.02 10.79
CA LEU A 77 -14.58 9.87 10.24
C LEU A 77 -13.24 10.31 9.66
N HIS A 78 -12.14 9.89 10.29
CA HIS A 78 -10.80 10.07 9.74
C HIS A 78 -10.44 8.85 8.89
N THR A 79 -10.10 9.10 7.63
CA THR A 79 -9.63 8.06 6.70
C THR A 79 -8.11 7.97 6.76
N GLU A 80 -7.59 6.76 6.99
CA GLU A 80 -6.16 6.48 6.88
C GLU A 80 -5.93 5.66 5.61
N SER A 81 -5.15 6.20 4.67
CA SER A 81 -4.86 5.56 3.38
C SER A 81 -3.49 4.91 3.32
N ARG A 82 -2.69 5.06 4.39
CA ARG A 82 -1.30 4.58 4.40
C ARG A 82 -1.26 3.06 4.55
N PRO A 83 -0.66 2.35 3.58
CA PRO A 83 -0.64 0.88 3.60
C PRO A 83 0.13 0.35 4.81
N GLU A 84 1.20 1.01 5.26
CA GLU A 84 1.97 0.54 6.41
C GLU A 84 1.12 0.45 7.68
N LYS A 85 0.23 1.42 7.92
CA LYS A 85 -0.67 1.42 9.08
C LYS A 85 -1.85 0.47 8.94
N LEU A 86 -2.31 0.22 7.72
CA LEU A 86 -3.47 -0.66 7.45
C LEU A 86 -3.10 -2.14 7.52
N PHE A 87 -1.90 -2.51 7.09
CA PHE A 87 -1.45 -3.90 7.03
C PHE A 87 -0.60 -4.33 8.23
N ALA A 88 0.05 -3.40 8.94
CA ALA A 88 0.81 -3.72 10.14
C ALA A 88 -0.05 -3.64 11.40
N LEU A 89 0.07 -4.65 12.28
CA LEU A 89 -0.48 -4.57 13.63
C LEU A 89 0.27 -3.49 14.42
N LYS A 90 -0.47 -2.51 14.97
CA LYS A 90 0.10 -1.40 15.77
C LYS A 90 1.05 -1.84 16.88
N SER A 91 0.79 -2.99 17.50
CA SER A 91 1.59 -3.57 18.60
C SER A 91 2.42 -4.78 18.18
N GLY A 92 2.63 -4.99 16.88
CA GLY A 92 3.47 -6.07 16.38
C GLY A 92 4.95 -5.86 16.73
N ARG A 93 5.71 -6.96 16.89
CA ARG A 93 7.17 -6.90 17.12
C ARG A 93 7.90 -6.13 16.02
N ALA A 94 7.46 -6.28 14.77
CA ALA A 94 8.01 -5.54 13.63
C ALA A 94 7.83 -4.02 13.81
N GLN A 95 6.64 -3.56 14.23
CA GLN A 95 6.38 -2.14 14.47
C GLN A 95 7.21 -1.60 15.64
N GLN A 96 7.38 -2.38 16.71
CA GLN A 96 8.23 -1.99 17.85
C GLN A 96 9.69 -1.83 17.43
N ALA A 97 10.20 -2.75 16.62
CA ALA A 97 11.55 -2.66 16.07
C ALA A 97 11.71 -1.46 15.13
N LEU A 98 10.73 -1.19 14.26
CA LEU A 98 10.71 -0.01 13.40
C LEU A 98 10.70 1.29 14.20
N ASN A 99 9.87 1.36 15.26
CA ASN A 99 9.84 2.53 16.15
C ASN A 99 11.18 2.74 16.83
N LEU A 100 11.81 1.67 17.35
CA LEU A 100 13.13 1.74 17.96
C LEU A 100 14.21 2.21 16.96
N VAL A 101 14.18 1.72 15.72
CA VAL A 101 15.09 2.17 14.65
C VAL A 101 14.86 3.65 14.34
N GLY A 102 13.60 4.09 14.25
CA GLY A 102 13.27 5.51 14.02
C GLY A 102 13.72 6.42 15.17
N GLU A 103 13.66 5.94 16.42
CA GLU A 103 14.16 6.67 17.60
C GLU A 103 15.70 6.74 17.63
N LEU A 104 16.38 5.65 17.27
CA LEU A 104 17.85 5.59 17.26
C LEU A 104 18.48 6.28 16.05
N PHE A 105 17.81 6.24 14.90
CA PHE A 105 18.27 6.79 13.63
C PHE A 105 17.17 7.69 13.02
N PRO A 106 16.95 8.89 13.59
CA PRO A 106 15.98 9.82 13.06
C PRO A 106 16.40 10.27 11.65
N LEU A 107 15.44 10.26 10.72
CA LEU A 107 15.66 10.73 9.36
C LEU A 107 15.46 12.24 9.32
N ASN A 108 16.51 12.96 8.91
CA ASN A 108 16.48 14.41 8.73
C ASN A 108 16.43 14.70 7.22
N ASP A 109 15.42 15.45 6.77
CA ASP A 109 15.24 15.71 5.34
C ASP A 109 16.18 16.78 4.77
N THR A 110 16.95 17.47 5.64
CA THR A 110 18.01 18.42 5.26
C THR A 110 19.40 17.76 5.16
N ALA A 111 19.55 16.56 5.71
CA ALA A 111 20.71 15.69 5.58
C ALA A 111 20.24 14.31 5.13
N PHE A 112 19.51 14.29 4.02
CA PHE A 112 18.82 13.10 3.53
C PHE A 112 19.76 12.19 2.73
N ASP A 113 19.90 10.95 3.20
CA ASP A 113 20.63 9.88 2.48
C ASP A 113 19.65 8.74 2.23
N HIS A 114 19.41 8.43 0.96
CA HIS A 114 18.45 7.40 0.56
C HIS A 114 18.85 6.00 1.07
N THR A 115 20.13 5.74 1.33
CA THR A 115 20.63 4.45 1.82
C THR A 115 20.33 4.22 3.31
N ARG A 116 20.10 5.28 4.08
CA ARG A 116 19.88 5.22 5.54
C ARG A 116 18.42 5.13 5.94
N ARG A 117 17.55 5.11 4.94
CA ARG A 117 16.11 5.24 5.11
C ARG A 117 15.47 3.91 5.52
N HIS A 118 14.54 3.97 6.46
CA HIS A 118 13.82 2.79 7.01
C HIS A 118 12.33 2.74 6.64
N ASP A 119 11.78 3.77 5.98
CA ASP A 119 10.39 3.83 5.53
C ASP A 119 10.25 3.93 4.01
N LEU A 120 9.04 3.76 3.48
CA LEU A 120 8.70 3.86 2.05
C LEU A 120 7.83 5.09 1.72
N ASN A 121 7.68 6.02 2.65
CA ASN A 121 6.86 7.23 2.49
C ASN A 121 7.54 8.29 1.61
N ASN A 122 6.79 9.13 0.91
CA ASN A 122 7.36 10.29 0.17
C ASN A 122 8.38 9.91 -0.93
N LEU A 123 8.25 8.73 -1.52
CA LEU A 123 9.06 8.25 -2.64
C LEU A 123 8.18 8.09 -3.88
N VAL A 124 8.57 8.75 -4.97
CA VAL A 124 8.03 8.51 -6.30
C VAL A 124 9.10 7.81 -7.13
N ARG A 125 8.79 6.63 -7.67
CA ARG A 125 9.72 5.88 -8.52
C ARG A 125 9.12 5.73 -9.92
N ILE A 126 9.83 6.24 -10.91
CA ILE A 126 9.50 6.09 -12.33
C ILE A 126 10.36 4.96 -12.89
N GLN A 127 9.72 3.95 -13.48
CA GLN A 127 10.39 2.86 -14.16
C GLN A 127 10.12 2.96 -15.66
N ILE A 128 11.20 3.05 -16.44
CA ILE A 128 11.20 3.19 -17.89
C ILE A 128 11.66 1.85 -18.44
N SER A 129 10.86 1.22 -19.29
CA SER A 129 11.16 -0.08 -19.87
C SER A 129 11.24 0.00 -21.39
N ALA A 130 12.20 -0.70 -21.99
CA ALA A 130 12.28 -0.85 -23.44
C ALA A 130 11.06 -1.65 -23.95
N PRO A 131 10.37 -1.19 -25.02
CA PRO A 131 9.20 -1.88 -25.56
C PRO A 131 9.51 -3.30 -26.02
N ASP A 132 10.67 -3.50 -26.66
CA ASP A 132 11.13 -4.81 -27.13
C ASP A 132 11.99 -5.54 -26.10
N GLY A 133 12.03 -5.04 -24.86
CA GLY A 133 12.91 -5.51 -23.80
C GLY A 133 14.40 -5.30 -24.11
N GLY A 134 14.76 -4.52 -25.13
CA GLY A 134 16.13 -4.19 -25.56
C GLY A 134 16.98 -3.50 -24.48
N THR A 135 18.17 -3.03 -24.84
CA THR A 135 19.01 -2.27 -23.89
C THR A 135 18.65 -0.79 -23.93
N LEU A 136 18.47 -0.18 -22.75
CA LEU A 136 18.32 1.27 -22.59
C LEU A 136 19.66 1.97 -22.30
N LEU A 137 20.79 1.25 -22.37
CA LEU A 137 22.14 1.81 -22.21
C LEU A 137 22.69 2.39 -23.52
N THR A 138 21.84 2.96 -24.37
CA THR A 138 22.23 3.64 -25.60
C THR A 138 22.29 5.15 -25.36
N THR A 139 23.05 5.85 -26.18
CA THR A 139 23.15 7.33 -26.13
C THR A 139 21.79 8.00 -26.26
N ASP A 140 20.98 7.57 -27.22
CA ASP A 140 19.64 8.12 -27.45
C ASP A 140 18.70 7.86 -26.26
N ALA A 141 18.64 6.63 -25.75
CA ALA A 141 17.76 6.28 -24.64
C ALA A 141 18.14 7.01 -23.35
N LEU A 142 19.43 7.11 -23.04
CA LEU A 142 19.90 7.85 -21.87
C LEU A 142 19.68 9.37 -22.02
N ALA A 143 19.76 9.91 -23.23
CA ALA A 143 19.41 11.31 -23.49
C ALA A 143 17.92 11.59 -23.21
N GLU A 144 17.03 10.69 -23.60
CA GLU A 144 15.60 10.78 -23.26
C GLU A 144 15.34 10.72 -21.75
N VAL A 145 16.07 9.85 -21.03
CA VAL A 145 16.01 9.77 -19.56
C VAL A 145 16.42 11.11 -18.92
N VAL A 146 17.46 11.75 -19.42
CA VAL A 146 17.88 13.08 -18.96
C VAL A 146 16.81 14.14 -19.24
N GLN A 147 16.20 14.12 -20.43
CA GLN A 147 15.10 15.03 -20.77
C GLN A 147 13.88 14.83 -19.85
N LEU A 148 13.56 13.58 -19.51
CA LEU A 148 12.48 13.27 -18.58
C LEU A 148 12.76 13.83 -17.19
N ASP A 149 13.99 13.68 -16.68
CA ASP A 149 14.37 14.26 -15.38
C ASP A 149 14.26 15.79 -15.37
N GLN A 150 14.71 16.44 -16.45
CA GLN A 150 14.56 17.88 -16.62
C GLN A 150 13.09 18.31 -16.64
N LEU A 151 12.21 17.54 -17.30
CA LEU A 151 10.78 17.81 -17.32
C LEU A 151 10.18 17.73 -15.91
N VAL A 152 10.51 16.67 -15.16
CA VAL A 152 10.02 16.47 -13.78
C VAL A 152 10.49 17.64 -12.89
N ARG A 153 11.77 18.01 -12.95
CA ARG A 153 12.33 19.09 -12.11
C ARG A 153 11.79 20.48 -12.47
N ASN A 154 11.49 20.73 -13.76
CA ASN A 154 10.96 22.00 -14.24
C ASN A 154 9.45 22.13 -14.15
N THR A 155 8.74 21.05 -13.83
CA THR A 155 7.29 21.08 -13.65
C THR A 155 6.95 21.98 -12.47
N VAL A 156 6.05 22.94 -12.72
CA VAL A 156 5.54 23.85 -11.70
C VAL A 156 4.16 23.36 -11.29
N ILE A 157 3.97 23.18 -9.99
CA ILE A 157 2.69 22.81 -9.39
C ILE A 157 2.05 24.06 -8.82
N HIS A 158 0.93 24.46 -9.41
CA HIS A 158 0.11 25.54 -8.89
C HIS A 158 -0.82 25.01 -7.80
N THR A 159 -0.79 25.64 -6.63
CA THR A 159 -1.61 25.24 -5.48
C THR A 159 -2.67 26.29 -5.16
N ASP A 160 -3.85 25.85 -4.72
CA ASP A 160 -4.98 26.73 -4.39
C ASP A 160 -4.70 27.66 -3.20
N VAL A 161 -3.72 27.27 -2.36
CA VAL A 161 -3.29 28.00 -1.15
C VAL A 161 -2.27 29.12 -1.48
N GLY A 162 -1.90 29.25 -2.75
CA GLY A 162 -0.96 30.24 -3.25
C GLY A 162 0.48 29.74 -3.22
N GLY A 163 1.14 29.80 -4.36
CA GLY A 163 2.53 29.40 -4.53
C GLY A 163 2.72 28.51 -5.74
N ASP A 164 3.75 28.84 -6.52
CA ASP A 164 4.27 28.01 -7.61
C ASP A 164 5.40 27.18 -7.01
N TRP A 165 5.18 25.87 -6.91
CA TRP A 165 6.15 24.95 -6.31
C TRP A 165 6.86 24.14 -7.38
N ARG A 166 8.17 24.04 -7.25
CA ARG A 166 9.01 23.15 -8.06
C ARG A 166 9.48 21.96 -7.23
N TYR A 167 9.98 20.93 -7.90
CA TYR A 167 10.57 19.79 -7.21
C TYR A 167 11.71 20.20 -6.27
N GLU A 168 12.50 21.22 -6.67
CA GLU A 168 13.61 21.73 -5.86
C GLU A 168 13.18 22.34 -4.52
N ASP A 169 11.93 22.81 -4.41
CA ASP A 169 11.40 23.40 -3.18
C ASP A 169 10.88 22.34 -2.18
N VAL A 170 10.59 21.13 -2.66
CA VAL A 170 9.94 20.06 -1.86
C VAL A 170 10.79 18.80 -1.71
N CYS A 171 11.90 18.71 -2.44
CA CYS A 171 12.77 17.54 -2.43
C CYS A 171 13.40 17.34 -1.05
N ALA A 172 13.72 16.08 -0.72
CA ALA A 172 14.64 15.81 0.36
C ALA A 172 16.05 16.21 -0.10
N SER A 173 16.77 16.96 0.74
CA SER A 173 18.06 17.56 0.39
C SER A 173 19.18 17.06 1.31
N TRP A 174 20.39 17.05 0.78
CA TRP A 174 21.62 16.90 1.53
C TRP A 174 22.48 18.13 1.24
N ASP A 175 22.80 18.89 2.28
CA ASP A 175 23.63 20.10 2.17
C ASP A 175 23.08 21.13 1.16
N GLY A 176 21.75 21.31 1.14
CA GLY A 176 21.07 22.26 0.26
C GLY A 176 20.89 21.80 -1.19
N HIS A 177 21.32 20.59 -1.53
CA HIS A 177 21.12 20.00 -2.86
C HIS A 177 20.14 18.82 -2.81
N CYS A 178 19.20 18.77 -3.76
CA CYS A 178 18.34 17.60 -3.92
C CYS A 178 19.17 16.38 -4.33
N GLU A 179 18.75 15.22 -3.85
CA GLU A 179 19.32 13.95 -4.27
C GLU A 179 19.25 13.78 -5.80
N LYS A 180 20.36 13.30 -6.38
CA LYS A 180 20.47 13.04 -7.82
C LYS A 180 20.26 11.56 -8.11
N ASN A 181 19.68 11.28 -9.28
CA ASN A 181 19.45 9.92 -9.73
C ASN A 181 20.74 9.28 -10.25
N GLU A 182 21.10 8.10 -9.74
CA GLU A 182 22.22 7.30 -10.23
C GLU A 182 22.15 7.01 -11.74
N ALA A 183 20.93 6.89 -12.28
CA ALA A 183 20.70 6.69 -13.71
C ALA A 183 21.21 7.84 -14.59
N LEU A 184 21.22 9.08 -14.08
CA LEU A 184 21.71 10.25 -14.82
C LEU A 184 23.23 10.22 -14.97
N ARG A 185 23.93 9.57 -14.04
CA ARG A 185 25.40 9.43 -14.10
C ARG A 185 25.83 8.51 -15.24
N LEU A 186 24.99 7.53 -15.59
CA LEU A 186 25.22 6.66 -16.76
C LEU A 186 25.17 7.45 -18.07
N ALA A 187 24.37 8.52 -18.14
CA ALA A 187 24.27 9.36 -19.34
C ALA A 187 25.61 10.05 -19.67
N ASN A 188 26.43 10.39 -18.67
CA ASN A 188 27.75 10.98 -18.88
C ASN A 188 28.74 10.03 -19.57
N MET A 189 28.51 8.72 -19.48
CA MET A 189 29.36 7.67 -20.05
C MET A 189 28.65 6.92 -21.19
N ALA A 190 27.53 7.45 -21.70
CA ALA A 190 26.66 6.73 -22.63
C ALA A 190 27.38 6.27 -23.91
N ALA A 191 28.26 7.12 -24.47
CA ALA A 191 29.03 6.78 -25.67
C ALA A 191 30.01 5.62 -25.43
N ASP A 192 30.62 5.57 -24.24
CA ASP A 192 31.57 4.52 -23.86
C ASP A 192 30.85 3.20 -23.52
N LEU A 193 29.63 3.30 -22.99
CA LEU A 193 28.77 2.15 -22.73
C LEU A 193 28.27 1.53 -24.04
N GLU A 194 27.82 2.36 -24.98
CA GLU A 194 27.30 1.91 -26.27
C GLU A 194 28.39 1.31 -27.17
N SER A 195 29.59 1.91 -27.17
CA SER A 195 30.76 1.38 -27.89
C SER A 195 31.36 0.14 -27.21
N GLY A 196 30.95 -0.18 -25.98
CA GLY A 196 31.50 -1.28 -25.19
C GLY A 196 32.92 -1.02 -24.64
N ALA A 197 33.39 0.24 -24.70
CA ALA A 197 34.65 0.67 -24.11
C ALA A 197 34.60 0.55 -22.57
N VAL A 198 33.44 0.83 -21.96
CA VAL A 198 33.19 0.68 -20.53
C VAL A 198 32.22 -0.47 -20.28
N LYS A 199 32.61 -1.37 -19.38
CA LYS A 199 31.81 -2.50 -18.93
C LYS A 199 31.35 -2.25 -17.49
N LEU A 200 30.04 -2.15 -17.30
CA LEU A 200 29.45 -1.92 -15.97
C LEU A 200 29.50 -3.20 -15.13
N SER A 201 30.10 -3.11 -13.95
CA SER A 201 30.15 -4.21 -12.98
C SER A 201 28.97 -4.12 -12.03
N TYR A 202 28.20 -5.21 -11.88
CA TYR A 202 27.05 -5.28 -10.98
C TYR A 202 27.43 -5.97 -9.65
N PRO A 203 26.94 -5.49 -8.49
CA PRO A 203 25.95 -4.42 -8.28
C PRO A 203 26.52 -3.01 -8.16
N ILE A 204 27.83 -2.86 -7.98
CA ILE A 204 28.48 -1.56 -7.74
C ILE A 204 29.57 -1.37 -8.80
N HIS A 205 29.48 -0.28 -9.56
CA HIS A 205 30.48 0.09 -10.55
C HIS A 205 31.33 1.25 -10.01
N LEU A 206 32.64 1.06 -9.95
CA LEU A 206 33.58 2.10 -9.54
C LEU A 206 33.94 2.96 -10.76
N VAL A 207 33.70 4.26 -10.66
CA VAL A 207 33.98 5.22 -11.73
C VAL A 207 35.36 5.84 -11.53
N ASP A 208 35.50 6.63 -10.46
CA ASP A 208 36.77 7.25 -10.07
C ASP A 208 36.86 7.31 -8.55
N ILE A 209 37.90 6.68 -7.99
CA ILE A 209 38.15 6.55 -6.56
C ILE A 209 38.44 7.91 -5.90
N TRP A 210 38.84 8.91 -6.69
CA TRP A 210 39.19 10.26 -6.22
C TRP A 210 38.05 11.27 -6.36
N SER A 211 36.90 10.87 -6.89
CA SER A 211 35.71 11.71 -7.01
C SER A 211 34.88 11.68 -5.71
N ASP A 212 34.09 12.73 -5.47
CA ASP A 212 33.14 12.80 -4.35
C ASP A 212 32.10 11.67 -4.39
N GLU A 213 31.79 11.14 -5.59
CA GLU A 213 30.90 9.99 -5.79
C GLU A 213 31.66 8.86 -6.50
N PRO A 214 32.43 8.02 -5.79
CA PRO A 214 33.37 7.11 -6.44
C PRO A 214 32.71 5.89 -7.08
N ALA A 215 31.46 5.62 -6.74
CA ALA A 215 30.75 4.41 -7.13
C ALA A 215 29.32 4.72 -7.59
N ILE A 216 28.83 3.98 -8.59
CA ILE A 216 27.44 3.97 -9.03
C ILE A 216 26.76 2.71 -8.48
N ILE A 217 25.62 2.90 -7.80
CA ILE A 217 24.80 1.81 -7.27
C ILE A 217 23.78 1.38 -8.33
N LEU A 218 24.15 0.39 -9.15
CA LEU A 218 23.35 -0.05 -10.30
C LEU A 218 21.95 -0.59 -9.94
N PRO A 219 21.70 -1.27 -8.80
CA PRO A 219 20.36 -1.71 -8.41
C PRO A 219 19.32 -0.57 -8.28
N GLN A 220 19.78 0.66 -8.06
CA GLN A 220 18.89 1.82 -7.97
C GLN A 220 18.56 2.39 -9.34
N ALA A 221 19.55 2.41 -10.24
CA ALA A 221 19.42 2.93 -11.59
C ALA A 221 18.78 1.93 -12.58
N LEU A 222 19.05 0.64 -12.45
CA LEU A 222 18.66 -0.38 -13.43
C LEU A 222 17.53 -1.27 -12.92
N GLY A 223 16.57 -1.55 -13.81
CA GLY A 223 15.53 -2.53 -13.61
C GLY A 223 15.83 -3.82 -14.38
N SER A 224 15.99 -4.93 -13.65
CA SER A 224 16.21 -6.27 -14.20
C SER A 224 17.37 -6.36 -15.21
N PRO A 225 18.60 -5.94 -14.85
CA PRO A 225 19.75 -6.04 -15.76
C PRO A 225 20.07 -7.52 -16.07
N VAL A 226 20.38 -7.79 -17.33
CA VAL A 226 20.90 -9.09 -17.77
C VAL A 226 22.41 -9.05 -17.64
N LEU A 227 22.93 -9.99 -16.85
CA LEU A 227 24.35 -10.08 -16.52
C LEU A 227 25.05 -11.17 -17.33
N ASP A 228 26.34 -10.96 -17.56
CA ASP A 228 27.27 -11.98 -18.02
C ASP A 228 27.72 -12.89 -16.86
N ASN A 229 28.39 -13.99 -17.19
CA ASN A 229 29.06 -14.88 -16.24
C ASN A 229 30.05 -14.16 -15.31
N SER A 230 30.58 -13.01 -15.76
CA SER A 230 31.50 -12.16 -15.02
C SER A 230 30.83 -11.10 -14.14
N SER A 231 29.51 -11.15 -13.93
CA SER A 231 28.71 -10.11 -13.25
C SER A 231 28.72 -8.73 -13.92
N THR A 232 29.08 -8.69 -15.20
CA THR A 232 29.03 -7.48 -16.02
C THR A 232 27.64 -7.31 -16.62
N VAL A 233 27.11 -6.09 -16.68
CA VAL A 233 25.83 -5.79 -17.35
C VAL A 233 26.00 -5.91 -18.86
N ILE A 234 25.26 -6.83 -19.47
CA ILE A 234 25.18 -6.97 -20.94
C ILE A 234 24.06 -6.07 -21.48
N ARG A 235 22.91 -6.08 -20.80
CA ARG A 235 21.71 -5.38 -21.23
C ARG A 235 20.91 -4.89 -20.04
N ALA A 236 20.37 -3.68 -20.14
CA ALA A 236 19.42 -3.15 -19.16
C ALA A 236 18.05 -2.92 -19.83
N PRO A 237 17.06 -3.81 -19.59
CA PRO A 237 15.70 -3.68 -20.12
C PRO A 237 14.92 -2.51 -19.54
N ALA A 238 15.27 -2.08 -18.32
CA ALA A 238 14.62 -0.97 -17.66
C ALA A 238 15.62 -0.07 -16.93
N ILE A 239 15.27 1.20 -16.83
CA ILE A 239 15.95 2.24 -16.05
C ILE A 239 14.96 2.82 -15.06
N SER A 240 15.44 3.21 -13.90
CA SER A 240 14.64 3.71 -12.80
C SER A 240 15.13 5.09 -12.36
N LEU A 241 14.18 6.00 -12.16
CA LEU A 241 14.38 7.31 -11.53
C LEU A 241 13.58 7.34 -10.22
N SER A 242 14.22 7.78 -9.14
CA SER A 242 13.64 7.90 -7.82
C SER A 242 13.65 9.37 -7.40
N TYR A 243 12.50 9.86 -6.94
CA TYR A 243 12.31 11.22 -6.47
C TYR A 243 11.84 11.16 -5.01
N TYR A 244 12.57 11.84 -4.15
CA TYR A 244 12.35 11.85 -2.70
C TYR A 244 11.89 13.23 -2.28
N THR A 245 10.83 13.30 -1.48
CA THR A 245 10.29 14.56 -0.96
C THR A 245 10.45 14.64 0.56
N ALA A 246 10.68 15.84 1.07
CA ALA A 246 10.89 16.07 2.50
C ALA A 246 9.62 15.78 3.32
N ARG A 247 9.78 15.24 4.53
CA ARG A 247 8.71 15.07 5.53
C ARG A 247 8.56 16.36 6.32
N GLY A 248 7.57 17.17 5.98
CA GLY A 248 7.30 18.34 6.81
C GLY A 248 6.35 19.37 6.24
N HIS A 249 6.02 19.26 4.96
CA HIS A 249 5.01 20.14 4.40
C HIS A 249 3.63 19.51 4.57
N VAL A 250 2.84 20.09 5.48
CA VAL A 250 1.40 19.86 5.57
C VAL A 250 0.76 20.44 4.31
N TYR A 251 0.84 19.73 3.20
CA TYR A 251 0.09 20.07 2.01
C TYR A 251 -1.28 19.42 2.12
N TYR A 252 -2.32 20.25 2.24
CA TYR A 252 -3.74 19.88 2.26
C TYR A 252 -4.28 19.15 3.50
N GLY A 253 -3.63 19.25 4.68
CA GLY A 253 -4.14 18.55 5.86
C GLY A 253 -4.18 17.02 5.68
N VAL A 254 -3.41 16.52 4.71
CA VAL A 254 -3.13 15.11 4.51
C VAL A 254 -1.70 14.94 4.97
N ASP A 255 -1.49 14.28 6.10
CA ASP A 255 -0.15 13.89 6.48
C ASP A 255 0.37 12.93 5.38
N VAL A 256 1.45 13.28 4.70
CA VAL A 256 2.20 12.32 3.85
C VAL A 256 3.13 11.46 4.71
#